data_AF-A0AAF3EAE7-F1
#
_entry.id   AF-A0AAF3EAE7-F1
#
_cell.length_a   1.000
_cell.length_b   1.000
_cell.length_c   1.000
_cell.angle_alpha   90.00
_cell.angle_beta   90.00
_cell.angle_gamma   90.00
#
_symmetry.space_group_name_H-M   'P 1'
#
loop_
_entity.id
_entity.type
_entity.pdbx_description
1 polymer ?
#
loop_
_entity_poly.entity_id
_entity_poly.type
_entity_poly.pdbx_seq_one_letter_code
_entity_poly.pdbx_strand_id
1 'polypeptide(L)'
;MPSRCWIFELLLIGVVYSLCPDTPRCIERIRELVAGPRTFWFGEHRRALCHHRNANPVECYSPPHLSAFHSLGSRLFRVRTYHSEYLRNLEIFPRITYRAAPGEYRACEHDFRVKNASIIEGDPDMAPVAPFLVRKKPEITWHGLDYDGNFTILMTDVGFGTLNYLVVDFPRVPTILKEYEGCDNFRPQPNPMALVVFRKPKKELIVPKGENFNLGDFMLQNDLADDLIGLSVVIVGADPYAIERQRMRGLADNCHSLIKKKVVRSPPSKLLSRLPLEEVSTWLSVGYDHPALDIKVCCQKVQHERERIMLDPLGDSIVSAFATFSPPSISSLKVPQTAYTNYHRTARTFVALMDELYTVLLLDAHTGKLHWMVVDLMTADLLDDASEKGNTKASYIHPAPADPAHCWPFVFLLLAQPRPLHSIDSFCINECEERNRFNFEEFKQLNGLRLSAFSWMNSCYDLSFAHYVLSRQALSISNATFAQERNARRSLNKALQGESQRVCQAFSVSPTQKCSISLTSLTTTFPIFSSILISILFLYLLF
;
A
#
# COMPACT_ATOMS: atom_id res chain seq x y z
N MET A 1 -38.51 33.15 10.72
CA MET A 1 -38.37 32.14 11.78
C MET A 1 -38.57 30.76 11.16
N PRO A 2 -37.52 29.94 11.14
CA PRO A 2 -37.69 28.52 11.44
C PRO A 2 -36.69 28.05 12.49
N SER A 3 -37.19 27.16 13.34
CA SER A 3 -36.61 26.59 14.54
C SER A 3 -35.45 25.64 14.22
N ARG A 4 -34.28 25.91 14.81
CA ARG A 4 -33.13 25.00 14.80
C ARG A 4 -33.34 23.91 15.84
N CYS A 5 -33.56 22.68 15.37
CA CYS A 5 -33.51 21.49 16.20
C CYS A 5 -32.03 21.07 16.33
N TRP A 6 -31.43 21.29 17.50
CA TRP A 6 -30.10 20.78 17.82
C TRP A 6 -30.26 19.33 18.29
N ILE A 7 -29.87 18.38 17.45
CA ILE A 7 -29.64 17.01 17.87
C ILE A 7 -28.32 17.02 18.64
N PHE A 8 -28.39 16.85 19.95
CA PHE A 8 -27.25 16.52 20.78
C PHE A 8 -26.72 15.16 20.32
N GLU A 9 -25.63 15.15 19.54
CA GLU A 9 -24.77 13.99 19.45
C GLU A 9 -24.22 13.71 20.85
N LEU A 10 -24.79 12.68 21.49
CA LEU A 10 -24.17 12.03 22.63
C LEU A 10 -22.78 11.55 22.19
N LEU A 11 -21.77 12.32 22.58
CA LEU A 11 -20.40 11.85 22.77
C LEU A 11 -20.47 10.64 23.72
N LEU A 12 -20.58 9.45 23.14
CA LEU A 12 -20.16 8.21 23.79
C LEU A 12 -18.65 8.37 24.03
N ILE A 13 -18.32 8.93 25.18
CA ILE A 13 -17.00 8.82 25.79
C ILE A 13 -16.76 7.32 25.90
N GLY A 14 -15.95 6.78 24.98
CA GLY A 14 -15.48 5.41 25.05
C GLY A 14 -14.87 5.23 26.43
N VAL A 15 -15.54 4.44 27.27
CA VAL A 15 -14.99 4.01 28.55
C VAL A 15 -13.72 3.25 28.19
N VAL A 16 -12.57 3.90 28.39
CA VAL A 16 -11.29 3.21 28.46
C VAL A 16 -11.45 2.30 29.68
N TYR A 17 -11.82 1.05 29.46
CA TYR A 17 -11.79 0.05 30.50
C TYR A 17 -10.36 0.03 31.01
N SER A 18 -10.16 0.55 32.21
CA SER A 18 -8.89 0.55 32.89
C SER A 18 -8.34 -0.87 32.89
N LEU A 19 -7.08 -0.96 32.48
CA LEU A 19 -6.20 -2.12 32.59
C LEU A 19 -6.56 -2.99 33.79
N CYS A 20 -6.94 -4.24 33.52
CA CYS A 20 -6.82 -5.40 34.41
C CYS A 20 -6.66 -5.08 35.92
N PRO A 21 -7.75 -4.80 36.67
CA PRO A 21 -7.66 -4.27 38.02
C PRO A 21 -7.17 -5.29 39.06
N ASP A 22 -7.22 -6.60 38.74
CA ASP A 22 -6.88 -7.68 39.66
C ASP A 22 -6.18 -8.85 38.95
N THR A 23 -5.02 -9.28 39.45
CA THR A 23 -4.13 -10.30 38.84
C THR A 23 -4.84 -11.64 38.56
N PRO A 24 -5.60 -12.23 39.51
CA PRO A 24 -6.30 -13.50 39.28
C PRO A 24 -7.30 -13.43 38.12
N ARG A 25 -8.01 -12.31 37.99
CA ARG A 25 -8.96 -12.11 36.88
C ARG A 25 -8.26 -12.08 35.53
N CYS A 26 -7.07 -11.48 35.46
CA CYS A 26 -6.27 -11.43 34.23
C CYS A 26 -5.70 -12.81 33.87
N ILE A 27 -5.24 -13.57 34.86
CA ILE A 27 -4.79 -14.95 34.66
C ILE A 27 -5.94 -15.80 34.12
N GLU A 28 -7.16 -15.63 34.64
CA GLU A 28 -8.33 -16.36 34.14
C GLU A 28 -8.67 -15.97 32.69
N ARG A 29 -8.62 -14.69 32.34
CA ARG A 29 -8.77 -14.24 30.95
C ARG A 29 -7.72 -14.83 30.02
N ILE A 30 -6.47 -14.92 30.46
CA ILE A 30 -5.42 -15.58 29.69
C ILE A 30 -5.74 -17.07 29.50
N ARG A 31 -6.19 -17.78 30.54
CA ARG A 31 -6.58 -19.20 30.43
C ARG A 31 -7.70 -19.40 29.41
N GLU A 32 -8.72 -18.55 29.42
CA GLU A 32 -9.81 -18.54 28.44
C GLU A 32 -9.28 -18.31 27.01
N LEU A 33 -8.45 -17.27 26.83
CA LEU A 33 -7.90 -16.90 25.54
C LEU A 33 -7.01 -18.00 24.94
N VAL A 34 -6.15 -18.61 25.77
CA VAL A 34 -5.20 -19.64 25.36
C VAL A 34 -5.92 -20.91 24.88
N ALA A 35 -7.07 -21.22 25.47
CA ALA A 35 -7.91 -22.36 25.09
C ALA A 35 -8.73 -22.12 23.82
N GLY A 36 -9.02 -20.85 23.47
CA GLY A 36 -9.86 -20.48 22.33
C GLY A 36 -9.34 -20.97 20.96
N PRO A 37 -10.09 -21.80 20.22
CA PRO A 37 -9.64 -22.36 18.93
C PRO A 37 -9.94 -21.48 17.70
N ARG A 38 -10.67 -20.37 17.90
CA ARG A 38 -11.16 -19.49 16.81
C ARG A 38 -10.70 -18.03 16.92
N THR A 39 -9.90 -17.70 17.93
CA THR A 39 -9.57 -16.30 18.23
C THR A 39 -8.56 -15.70 17.24
N PHE A 40 -7.67 -16.53 16.69
CA PHE A 40 -6.59 -16.10 15.80
C PHE A 40 -6.71 -16.77 14.44
N TRP A 41 -5.89 -16.31 13.48
CA TRP A 41 -5.96 -16.73 12.07
C TRP A 41 -5.69 -18.21 11.80
N PHE A 42 -5.18 -18.95 12.78
CA PHE A 42 -4.86 -20.37 12.66
C PHE A 42 -5.98 -21.29 13.18
N GLY A 43 -5.77 -22.61 13.13
CA GLY A 43 -6.71 -23.58 13.67
C GLY A 43 -8.02 -23.66 12.91
N GLU A 44 -9.14 -23.61 13.63
CA GLU A 44 -10.48 -23.72 13.05
C GLU A 44 -10.82 -22.54 12.14
N HIS A 45 -10.35 -21.34 12.49
CA HIS A 45 -10.56 -20.15 11.67
C HIS A 45 -9.93 -20.30 10.28
N ARG A 46 -8.66 -20.73 10.25
CA ARG A 46 -7.96 -21.04 8.99
C ARG A 46 -8.70 -22.09 8.17
N ARG A 47 -9.13 -23.18 8.82
CA ARG A 47 -9.84 -24.27 8.13
C ARG A 47 -11.08 -23.70 7.44
N ALA A 48 -11.91 -22.95 8.16
CA ALA A 48 -13.12 -22.35 7.62
C ALA A 48 -12.86 -21.47 6.37
N LEU A 49 -11.81 -20.64 6.40
CA LEU A 49 -11.46 -19.73 5.29
C LEU A 49 -10.81 -20.44 4.09
N CYS A 50 -10.06 -21.51 4.34
CA CYS A 50 -9.13 -22.07 3.35
C CYS A 50 -9.59 -23.38 2.71
N HIS A 51 -10.87 -23.71 2.84
CA HIS A 51 -11.46 -24.89 2.19
C HIS A 51 -11.73 -24.71 0.69
N HIS A 52 -11.61 -23.49 0.16
CA HIS A 52 -12.06 -23.14 -1.20
C HIS A 52 -10.87 -23.04 -2.17
N ARG A 53 -11.05 -23.38 -3.46
CA ARG A 53 -9.98 -23.32 -4.47
C ARG A 53 -9.41 -21.92 -4.72
N ASN A 54 -10.17 -20.87 -4.45
CA ASN A 54 -9.79 -19.47 -4.67
C ASN A 54 -9.45 -18.74 -3.36
N ALA A 55 -9.13 -19.48 -2.29
CA ALA A 55 -8.81 -18.86 -1.00
C ALA A 55 -7.51 -18.04 -1.11
N ASN A 56 -7.48 -16.88 -0.44
CA ASN A 56 -6.32 -15.99 -0.48
C ASN A 56 -5.10 -16.72 0.10
N PRO A 57 -4.01 -16.91 -0.68
CA PRO A 57 -2.87 -17.69 -0.22
C PRO A 57 -2.12 -16.99 0.93
N VAL A 58 -2.20 -15.66 1.05
CA VAL A 58 -1.69 -14.90 2.21
C VAL A 58 -2.44 -15.28 3.49
N GLU A 59 -3.77 -15.34 3.43
CA GLU A 59 -4.62 -15.70 4.57
C GLU A 59 -4.51 -17.19 4.92
N CYS A 60 -4.27 -18.02 3.90
CA CYS A 60 -4.21 -19.46 4.04
C CYS A 60 -2.83 -20.04 4.33
N TYR A 61 -1.78 -19.24 4.23
CA TYR A 61 -0.45 -19.65 4.63
C TYR A 61 -0.47 -20.13 6.09
N SER A 62 0.24 -21.20 6.41
CA SER A 62 0.52 -21.61 7.79
C SER A 62 1.84 -22.36 7.76
N PRO A 63 2.76 -22.11 8.70
CA PRO A 63 3.98 -22.88 8.77
C PRO A 63 3.63 -24.38 8.89
N PRO A 64 4.23 -25.27 8.05
CA PRO A 64 3.86 -26.69 8.04
C PRO A 64 3.98 -27.34 9.42
N HIS A 65 5.05 -26.99 10.13
CA HIS A 65 5.33 -27.46 11.49
C HIS A 65 4.36 -26.94 12.56
N LEU A 66 3.48 -25.97 12.24
CA LEU A 66 2.44 -25.42 13.13
C LEU A 66 1.01 -25.79 12.70
N SER A 67 0.85 -26.46 11.55
CA SER A 67 -0.45 -26.69 10.92
C SER A 67 -1.41 -27.57 11.73
N ALA A 68 -0.87 -28.42 12.61
CA ALA A 68 -1.63 -29.36 13.44
C ALA A 68 -2.14 -28.78 14.77
N PHE A 69 -1.83 -27.51 15.08
CA PHE A 69 -2.15 -26.88 16.36
C PHE A 69 -3.15 -25.73 16.16
N HIS A 70 -4.27 -25.76 16.90
CA HIS A 70 -5.46 -24.99 16.56
C HIS A 70 -5.85 -23.88 17.55
N SER A 71 -5.19 -23.79 18.69
CA SER A 71 -5.37 -22.77 19.71
C SER A 71 -4.02 -22.13 20.04
N LEU A 72 -4.03 -20.99 20.74
CA LEU A 72 -2.79 -20.36 21.18
C LEU A 72 -2.00 -21.33 22.09
N GLY A 73 -2.67 -22.01 23.02
CA GLY A 73 -2.02 -22.98 23.91
C GLY A 73 -1.41 -24.17 23.19
N SER A 74 -2.16 -24.78 22.27
CA SER A 74 -1.62 -25.91 21.47
C SER A 74 -0.42 -25.52 20.63
N ARG A 75 -0.38 -24.28 20.10
CA ARG A 75 0.77 -23.76 19.35
C ARG A 75 1.95 -23.41 20.23
N LEU A 76 1.71 -22.78 21.37
CA LEU A 76 2.75 -22.38 22.32
C LEU A 76 3.49 -23.62 22.85
N PHE A 77 2.74 -24.62 23.33
CA PHE A 77 3.28 -25.84 23.93
C PHE A 77 3.54 -26.98 22.94
N ARG A 78 3.19 -26.80 21.66
CA ARG A 78 3.30 -27.83 20.60
C ARG A 78 2.60 -29.15 20.92
N VAL A 79 1.38 -29.05 21.48
CA VAL A 79 0.54 -30.19 21.85
C VAL A 79 -0.75 -30.20 21.04
N ARG A 80 -1.19 -31.36 20.54
CA ARG A 80 -2.43 -31.46 19.73
C ARG A 80 -3.68 -31.11 20.53
N THR A 81 -3.69 -31.51 21.80
CA THR A 81 -4.77 -31.23 22.75
C THR A 81 -4.21 -30.40 23.89
N TYR A 82 -4.69 -29.17 24.02
CA TYR A 82 -4.31 -28.28 25.11
C TYR A 82 -5.15 -28.56 26.35
N HIS A 83 -4.53 -28.54 27.53
CA HIS A 83 -5.18 -28.67 28.83
C HIS A 83 -4.85 -27.44 29.70
N SER A 84 -5.78 -27.02 30.56
CA SER A 84 -5.56 -25.88 31.47
C SER A 84 -4.39 -26.11 32.46
N GLU A 85 -4.07 -27.37 32.75
CA GLU A 85 -2.97 -27.77 33.63
C GLU A 85 -1.58 -27.25 33.21
N TYR A 86 -1.38 -26.96 31.91
CA TYR A 86 -0.13 -26.34 31.43
C TYR A 86 0.11 -24.94 32.02
N LEU A 87 -0.95 -24.29 32.53
CA LEU A 87 -0.93 -22.95 33.13
C LEU A 87 -1.34 -22.99 34.62
N ARG A 88 -1.21 -24.14 35.28
CA ARG A 88 -1.59 -24.30 36.70
C ARG A 88 -0.74 -23.45 37.65
N ASN A 89 0.54 -23.26 37.31
CA ASN A 89 1.52 -22.53 38.13
C ASN A 89 1.55 -21.02 37.85
N LEU A 90 0.61 -20.49 37.06
CA LEU A 90 0.52 -19.04 36.85
C LEU A 90 0.16 -18.34 38.17
N GLU A 91 1.08 -17.50 38.63
CA GLU A 91 0.99 -16.74 39.89
C GLU A 91 0.99 -15.23 39.61
N ILE A 92 1.62 -14.80 38.51
CA ILE A 92 1.76 -13.39 38.15
C ILE A 92 1.14 -13.09 36.78
N PHE A 93 0.67 -11.86 36.63
CA PHE A 93 0.26 -11.32 35.32
C PHE A 93 1.27 -10.26 34.87
N PRO A 94 2.19 -10.61 33.94
CA PRO A 94 3.17 -9.66 33.46
C PRO A 94 2.52 -8.61 32.55
N ARG A 95 2.65 -7.33 32.92
CA ARG A 95 2.20 -6.17 32.17
C ARG A 95 3.23 -5.79 31.13
N ILE A 96 2.77 -5.59 29.90
CA ILE A 96 3.60 -5.25 28.75
C ILE A 96 3.23 -3.84 28.33
N THR A 97 4.18 -2.91 28.35
CA THR A 97 3.92 -1.51 28.00
C THR A 97 4.87 -1.06 26.89
N TYR A 98 4.30 -0.68 25.75
CA TYR A 98 5.06 -0.07 24.66
C TYR A 98 4.90 1.45 24.71
N ARG A 99 6.04 2.15 24.63
CA ARG A 99 6.07 3.58 24.36
C ARG A 99 6.27 3.77 22.85
N ALA A 100 5.17 3.84 22.11
CA ALA A 100 5.21 4.01 20.68
C ALA A 100 5.72 5.41 20.34
N ALA A 101 6.83 5.44 19.61
CA ALA A 101 7.41 6.68 19.11
C ALA A 101 6.80 7.05 17.75
N PRO A 102 6.48 8.34 17.53
CA PRO A 102 6.06 8.83 16.22
C PRO A 102 7.17 8.62 15.19
N GLY A 103 6.83 8.76 13.92
CA GLY A 103 7.79 8.63 12.83
C GLY A 103 7.15 8.58 11.46
N GLU A 104 8.01 8.62 10.45
CA GLU A 104 7.66 8.51 9.05
C GLU A 104 8.40 7.32 8.45
N TYR A 105 7.75 6.60 7.55
CA TYR A 105 8.34 5.47 6.85
C TYR A 105 7.67 5.27 5.50
N ARG A 106 8.42 4.72 4.55
CA ARG A 106 7.91 4.31 3.24
C ARG A 106 7.65 2.81 3.25
N ALA A 107 6.49 2.38 2.77
CA ALA A 107 6.11 0.98 2.67
C ALA A 107 5.20 0.76 1.46
N CYS A 108 5.35 -0.36 0.75
CA CYS A 108 4.56 -0.63 -0.45
C CYS A 108 4.57 0.52 -1.48
N GLU A 109 5.67 1.30 -1.59
CA GLU A 109 5.81 2.56 -2.37
C GLU A 109 4.95 3.76 -1.94
N HIS A 110 4.33 3.73 -0.75
CA HIS A 110 3.56 4.86 -0.22
C HIS A 110 4.23 5.37 1.06
N ASP A 111 4.07 6.66 1.33
CA ASP A 111 4.64 7.30 2.52
C ASP A 111 3.63 7.34 3.66
N PHE A 112 4.02 6.85 4.83
CA PHE A 112 3.18 6.77 6.02
C PHE A 112 3.75 7.63 7.14
N ARG A 113 2.86 8.35 7.82
CA ARG A 113 3.20 9.21 8.94
C ARG A 113 2.39 8.86 10.19
N VAL A 114 3.08 8.51 11.26
CA VAL A 114 2.53 8.33 12.60
C VAL A 114 2.86 9.56 13.43
N LYS A 115 1.84 10.40 13.67
CA LYS A 115 2.03 11.74 14.26
C LYS A 115 2.19 11.74 15.77
N ASN A 116 1.48 10.85 16.47
CA ASN A 116 1.39 10.91 17.93
C ASN A 116 2.17 9.78 18.59
N ALA A 117 2.87 10.11 19.67
CA ALA A 117 3.31 9.10 20.62
C ALA A 117 2.09 8.52 21.33
N SER A 118 2.08 7.22 21.57
CA SER A 118 1.04 6.56 22.34
C SER A 118 1.63 5.53 23.29
N ILE A 119 0.94 5.30 24.40
CA ILE A 119 1.24 4.18 25.29
C ILE A 119 0.28 3.06 24.90
N ILE A 120 0.84 1.89 24.60
CA ILE A 120 0.07 0.67 24.37
C ILE A 120 0.35 -0.28 25.51
N GLU A 121 -0.70 -0.70 26.18
CA GLU A 121 -0.64 -1.70 27.22
C GLU A 121 -1.18 -3.02 26.67
N GLY A 122 -0.41 -4.09 26.83
CA GLY A 122 -0.78 -5.44 26.43
C GLY A 122 -1.85 -6.00 27.38
N ASP A 123 -2.93 -6.49 26.81
CA ASP A 123 -4.06 -7.08 27.53
C ASP A 123 -4.75 -8.13 26.64
N PRO A 124 -5.25 -9.24 27.19
CA PRO A 124 -5.95 -10.27 26.40
C PRO A 124 -7.20 -9.77 25.64
N ASP A 125 -7.85 -8.70 26.11
CA ASP A 125 -9.02 -8.09 25.50
C ASP A 125 -8.65 -6.85 24.64
N MET A 126 -7.36 -6.58 24.41
CA MET A 126 -6.90 -5.42 23.65
C MET A 126 -7.29 -5.48 22.16
N ALA A 127 -7.52 -4.31 21.56
CA ALA A 127 -7.61 -4.21 20.10
C ALA A 127 -6.24 -4.52 19.46
N PRO A 128 -6.20 -5.14 18.27
CA PRO A 128 -4.95 -5.42 17.58
C PRO A 128 -4.11 -4.15 17.34
N VAL A 129 -2.86 -4.18 17.78
CA VAL A 129 -1.92 -3.05 17.61
C VAL A 129 -1.12 -3.17 16.33
N ALA A 130 -0.87 -2.03 15.67
CA ALA A 130 -0.04 -1.97 14.47
C ALA A 130 1.43 -2.33 14.79
N PRO A 131 2.07 -3.23 14.02
CA PRO A 131 3.47 -3.62 14.18
C PRO A 131 4.46 -2.44 14.32
N PHE A 132 4.27 -1.36 13.56
CA PHE A 132 5.12 -0.17 13.67
C PHE A 132 5.12 0.42 15.09
N LEU A 133 3.99 0.40 15.79
CA LEU A 133 3.88 0.99 17.14
C LEU A 133 4.58 0.13 18.21
N VAL A 134 4.69 -1.18 17.97
CA VAL A 134 5.35 -2.15 18.87
C VAL A 134 6.73 -2.59 18.37
N ARG A 135 7.31 -1.87 17.40
CA ARG A 135 8.62 -2.21 16.80
C ARG A 135 9.81 -2.14 17.78
N LYS A 136 9.64 -1.43 18.89
CA LYS A 136 10.68 -1.25 19.93
C LYS A 136 10.36 -2.13 21.14
N LYS A 137 11.41 -2.56 21.84
CA LYS A 137 11.31 -3.35 23.07
C LYS A 137 10.31 -2.74 24.07
N PRO A 138 9.39 -3.51 24.65
CA PRO A 138 8.47 -3.04 25.69
C PRO A 138 9.14 -2.91 27.06
N GLU A 139 8.51 -2.12 27.92
CA GLU A 139 8.69 -2.20 29.38
C GLU A 139 7.86 -3.37 29.91
N ILE A 140 8.45 -4.18 30.78
CA ILE A 140 7.80 -5.36 31.36
C ILE A 140 7.81 -5.19 32.88
N THR A 141 6.63 -5.24 33.48
CA THR A 141 6.44 -5.04 34.94
C THR A 141 5.31 -5.91 35.46
N TRP A 142 5.22 -6.13 36.77
CA TRP A 142 4.04 -6.74 37.40
C TRP A 142 3.97 -6.35 38.87
N HIS A 143 2.83 -6.62 39.50
CA HIS A 143 2.65 -6.38 40.93
C HIS A 143 3.56 -7.33 41.73
N GLY A 144 4.35 -6.78 42.65
CA GLY A 144 5.32 -7.56 43.44
C GLY A 144 6.60 -7.93 42.67
N LEU A 145 6.90 -7.24 41.56
CA LEU A 145 8.23 -7.29 40.97
C LEU A 145 9.23 -6.58 41.90
N ASP A 146 9.81 -7.34 42.82
CA ASP A 146 10.85 -6.86 43.72
C ASP A 146 12.24 -6.97 43.07
N TYR A 147 13.15 -6.07 43.45
CA TYR A 147 14.53 -6.08 42.93
C TYR A 147 15.36 -7.28 43.40
N ASP A 148 14.88 -8.10 44.33
CA ASP A 148 15.60 -9.25 44.87
C ASP A 148 15.30 -10.57 44.12
N GLY A 149 14.28 -10.60 43.26
CA GLY A 149 13.95 -11.75 42.42
C GLY A 149 14.71 -11.76 41.09
N ASN A 150 15.18 -12.93 40.66
CA ASN A 150 15.73 -13.14 39.32
C ASN A 150 14.76 -14.00 38.49
N PHE A 151 14.47 -13.54 37.27
CA PHE A 151 13.53 -14.21 36.36
C PHE A 151 14.13 -14.38 34.98
N THR A 152 13.63 -15.39 34.27
CA THR A 152 13.84 -15.56 32.83
C THR A 152 12.59 -15.13 32.10
N ILE A 153 12.76 -14.25 31.12
CA ILE A 153 11.68 -13.69 30.33
C ILE A 153 11.91 -14.03 28.87
N LEU A 154 10.86 -14.50 28.19
CA LEU A 154 10.88 -14.66 26.75
C LEU A 154 9.62 -14.12 26.08
N MET A 155 9.78 -13.64 24.84
CA MET A 155 8.67 -13.32 23.96
C MET A 155 8.72 -14.20 22.73
N THR A 156 7.57 -14.70 22.29
CA THR A 156 7.46 -15.55 21.11
C THR A 156 6.25 -15.19 20.26
N ASP A 157 6.45 -15.13 18.96
CA ASP A 157 5.35 -15.13 17.98
C ASP A 157 4.73 -16.53 17.93
N VAL A 158 3.52 -16.67 18.46
CA VAL A 158 2.85 -17.98 18.54
C VAL A 158 2.29 -18.41 17.18
N GLY A 159 2.01 -17.45 16.29
CA GLY A 159 1.49 -17.72 14.95
C GLY A 159 2.53 -18.31 14.00
N PHE A 160 3.78 -17.88 14.13
CA PHE A 160 4.89 -18.35 13.29
C PHE A 160 5.91 -19.22 14.04
N GLY A 161 5.83 -19.24 15.37
CA GLY A 161 6.68 -20.08 16.21
C GLY A 161 8.10 -19.54 16.29
N THR A 162 8.31 -18.23 16.28
CA THR A 162 9.65 -17.62 16.37
C THR A 162 9.94 -17.15 17.79
N LEU A 163 11.21 -17.19 18.19
CA LEU A 163 11.68 -16.58 19.44
C LEU A 163 12.05 -15.13 19.17
N ASN A 164 11.30 -14.21 19.78
CA ASN A 164 11.36 -12.78 19.51
C ASN A 164 12.18 -12.01 20.56
N TYR A 165 12.33 -12.54 21.78
CA TYR A 165 13.12 -11.94 22.84
C TYR A 165 13.44 -12.99 23.89
N LEU A 166 14.65 -12.99 24.46
CA LEU A 166 15.03 -13.87 25.57
C LEU A 166 16.02 -13.17 26.49
N VAL A 167 15.69 -13.11 27.78
CA VAL A 167 16.48 -12.46 28.83
C VAL A 167 16.50 -13.33 30.07
N VAL A 168 17.64 -13.30 30.75
CA VAL A 168 17.85 -13.96 32.04
C VAL A 168 18.31 -12.95 33.08
N ASP A 169 18.17 -13.30 34.37
CA ASP A 169 18.54 -12.43 35.50
C ASP A 169 17.83 -11.06 35.51
N PHE A 170 16.60 -11.02 35.00
CA PHE A 170 15.73 -9.86 35.06
C PHE A 170 15.16 -9.69 36.49
N PRO A 171 15.02 -8.46 37.04
CA PRO A 171 15.24 -7.15 36.40
C PRO A 171 16.61 -6.49 36.67
N ARG A 172 17.42 -7.00 37.61
CA ARG A 172 18.61 -6.29 38.15
C ARG A 172 19.76 -6.14 37.15
N VAL A 173 20.25 -7.26 36.62
CA VAL A 173 21.39 -7.29 35.69
C VAL A 173 20.99 -8.20 34.53
N PRO A 174 20.01 -7.77 33.71
CA PRO A 174 19.45 -8.62 32.68
C PRO A 174 20.51 -8.94 31.63
N THR A 175 20.72 -10.23 31.38
CA THR A 175 21.56 -10.69 30.26
C THR A 175 20.66 -11.02 29.09
N ILE A 176 20.83 -10.31 27.98
CA ILE A 176 20.05 -10.50 26.75
C ILE A 176 20.67 -11.65 25.96
N LEU A 177 19.94 -12.76 25.84
CA LEU A 177 20.36 -13.93 25.05
C LEU A 177 19.82 -13.87 23.61
N LYS A 178 18.69 -13.17 23.40
CA LYS A 178 18.13 -12.84 22.09
C LYS A 178 17.55 -11.44 22.14
N GLU A 179 18.04 -10.57 21.26
CA GLU A 179 17.54 -9.20 21.10
C GLU A 179 16.08 -9.17 20.66
N TYR A 180 15.38 -8.10 21.05
CA TYR A 180 13.97 -7.94 20.76
C TYR A 180 13.73 -7.73 19.27
N GLU A 181 12.90 -8.59 18.68
CA GLU A 181 12.38 -8.47 17.32
C GLU A 181 10.86 -8.41 17.36
N GLY A 182 10.27 -7.35 16.79
CA GLY A 182 8.82 -7.19 16.73
C GLY A 182 8.13 -8.25 15.85
N CYS A 183 6.81 -8.37 16.03
CA CYS A 183 5.96 -9.24 15.22
C CYS A 183 5.57 -8.54 13.91
N ASP A 184 6.18 -8.93 12.80
CA ASP A 184 5.90 -8.41 11.45
C ASP A 184 4.67 -9.13 10.84
N ASN A 185 3.49 -9.00 11.46
CA ASN A 185 2.26 -9.61 10.96
C ASN A 185 1.80 -8.91 9.67
N PHE A 186 1.77 -9.65 8.56
CA PHE A 186 1.38 -9.17 7.23
C PHE A 186 -0.07 -9.51 6.87
N ARG A 187 -0.82 -10.15 7.77
CA ARG A 187 -2.19 -10.64 7.51
C ARG A 187 -3.25 -9.69 8.03
N PRO A 188 -4.43 -9.62 7.39
CA PRO A 188 -5.55 -8.85 7.91
C PRO A 188 -5.97 -9.30 9.33
N GLN A 189 -5.89 -10.59 9.61
CA GLN A 189 -6.25 -11.18 10.89
C GLN A 189 -5.11 -11.03 11.93
N PRO A 190 -5.45 -10.83 13.21
CA PRO A 190 -4.47 -10.56 14.26
C PRO A 190 -3.62 -11.78 14.63
N ASN A 191 -2.37 -11.51 15.01
CA ASN A 191 -1.38 -12.50 15.42
C ASN A 191 -1.00 -12.31 16.91
N PRO A 192 -0.97 -13.38 17.72
CA PRO A 192 -0.59 -13.29 19.12
C PRO A 192 0.92 -13.39 19.33
N MET A 193 1.48 -12.43 20.06
CA MET A 193 2.83 -12.50 20.62
C MET A 193 2.72 -12.75 22.13
N ALA A 194 3.24 -13.87 22.60
CA ALA A 194 3.17 -14.26 24.01
C ALA A 194 4.43 -13.81 24.76
N LEU A 195 4.25 -13.23 25.94
CA LEU A 195 5.28 -13.00 26.94
C LEU A 195 5.17 -14.09 28.01
N VAL A 196 6.27 -14.80 28.23
CA VAL A 196 6.35 -15.91 29.18
C VAL A 196 7.42 -15.59 30.22
N VAL A 197 7.11 -15.81 31.50
CA VAL A 197 7.99 -15.55 32.63
C VAL A 197 8.22 -16.83 33.43
N PHE A 198 9.49 -17.16 33.63
CA PHE A 198 9.95 -18.27 34.45
C PHE A 198 10.69 -17.78 35.68
N ARG A 199 10.66 -18.58 36.75
CA ARG A 199 11.63 -18.43 37.86
C ARG A 199 13.06 -18.64 37.35
N LYS A 200 14.04 -18.18 38.14
CA LYS A 200 15.46 -18.33 37.83
C LYS A 200 15.77 -19.80 37.50
N PRO A 201 16.44 -20.08 36.37
CA PRO A 201 16.82 -21.43 36.02
C PRO A 201 17.85 -21.97 37.02
N LYS A 202 17.78 -23.27 37.30
CA LYS A 202 18.73 -23.96 38.19
C LYS A 202 20.11 -24.18 37.55
N LYS A 203 20.19 -24.02 36.24
CA LYS A 203 21.39 -24.23 35.41
C LYS A 203 21.48 -23.13 34.35
N GLU A 204 22.63 -23.05 33.67
CA GLU A 204 22.78 -22.16 32.52
C GLU A 204 21.80 -22.55 31.41
N LEU A 205 21.16 -21.55 30.80
CA LEU A 205 20.11 -21.75 29.82
C LEU A 205 20.67 -22.13 28.45
N ILE A 206 20.14 -23.23 27.90
CA ILE A 206 20.40 -23.65 26.53
C ILE A 206 19.50 -22.83 25.61
N VAL A 207 20.11 -21.91 24.87
CA VAL A 207 19.41 -21.04 23.92
C VAL A 207 19.05 -21.83 22.65
N PRO A 208 17.78 -21.83 22.21
CA PRO A 208 17.36 -22.48 20.97
C PRO A 208 18.12 -21.94 19.76
N LYS A 209 18.66 -22.83 18.92
CA LYS A 209 19.31 -22.48 17.66
C LYS A 209 18.35 -22.79 16.51
N GLY A 210 17.61 -21.78 16.04
CA GLY A 210 16.73 -21.92 14.87
C GLY A 210 15.50 -21.01 14.89
N GLU A 211 14.80 -20.96 13.76
CA GLU A 211 13.61 -20.12 13.57
C GLU A 211 12.32 -20.77 14.10
N ASN A 212 12.36 -22.07 14.43
CA ASN A 212 11.20 -22.84 14.92
C ASN A 212 11.29 -23.06 16.44
N PHE A 213 10.90 -22.05 17.20
CA PHE A 213 10.79 -22.12 18.65
C PHE A 213 9.62 -23.02 19.12
N ASN A 214 9.91 -23.85 20.12
CA ASN A 214 8.97 -24.70 20.83
C ASN A 214 9.13 -24.46 22.34
N LEU A 215 8.09 -23.91 23.00
CA LEU A 215 8.15 -23.64 24.43
C LEU A 215 8.25 -24.92 25.25
N GLY A 216 7.53 -25.98 24.86
CA GLY A 216 7.55 -27.26 25.57
C GLY A 216 8.94 -27.88 25.59
N ASP A 217 9.60 -27.96 24.44
CA ASP A 217 10.98 -28.47 24.35
C ASP A 217 11.96 -27.59 25.12
N PHE A 218 11.81 -26.27 25.03
CA PHE A 218 12.64 -25.32 25.78
C PHE A 218 12.49 -25.51 27.29
N MET A 219 11.26 -25.71 27.77
CA MET A 219 10.98 -25.95 29.19
C MET A 219 11.61 -27.27 29.66
N LEU A 220 11.50 -28.34 28.88
CA LEU A 220 12.07 -29.64 29.21
C LEU A 220 13.61 -29.62 29.19
N GLN A 221 14.22 -29.01 28.17
CA GLN A 221 15.67 -28.93 28.06
C GLN A 221 16.31 -28.13 29.20
N ASN A 222 15.57 -27.16 29.75
CA ASN A 222 16.07 -26.22 30.75
C ASN A 222 15.52 -26.45 32.17
N ASP A 223 14.79 -27.54 32.40
CA ASP A 223 14.16 -27.88 33.69
C ASP A 223 13.23 -26.78 34.22
N LEU A 224 12.49 -26.11 33.33
CA LEU A 224 11.59 -24.99 33.64
C LEU A 224 10.10 -25.38 33.69
N ALA A 225 9.78 -26.67 33.63
CA ALA A 225 8.40 -27.15 33.49
C ALA A 225 7.48 -26.66 34.63
N ASP A 226 7.96 -26.70 35.87
CA ASP A 226 7.21 -26.23 37.04
C ASP A 226 7.46 -24.75 37.37
N ASP A 227 8.37 -24.10 36.65
CA ASP A 227 8.82 -22.73 36.93
C ASP A 227 8.14 -21.66 36.06
N LEU A 228 7.20 -22.06 35.20
CA LEU A 228 6.34 -21.15 34.45
C LEU A 228 5.35 -20.46 35.39
N ILE A 229 5.60 -19.18 35.70
CA ILE A 229 4.81 -18.42 36.67
C ILE A 229 4.01 -17.26 36.07
N GLY A 230 4.31 -16.83 34.85
CA GLY A 230 3.65 -15.70 34.21
C GLY A 230 3.43 -15.90 32.72
N LEU A 231 2.25 -15.50 32.25
CA LEU A 231 1.89 -15.46 30.83
C LEU A 231 1.06 -14.21 30.55
N SER A 232 1.42 -13.49 29.50
CA SER A 232 0.64 -12.39 28.95
C SER A 232 0.76 -12.39 27.42
N VAL A 233 -0.09 -11.62 26.75
CA VAL A 233 -0.14 -11.56 25.30
C VAL A 233 -0.23 -10.13 24.81
N VAL A 234 0.30 -9.91 23.61
CA VAL A 234 0.07 -8.70 22.82
C VAL A 234 -0.55 -9.15 21.51
N ILE A 235 -1.71 -8.58 21.18
CA ILE A 235 -2.44 -8.89 19.95
C ILE A 235 -1.95 -7.93 18.87
N VAL A 236 -1.25 -8.45 17.86
CA VAL A 236 -0.60 -7.65 16.82
C VAL A 236 -1.40 -7.76 15.52
N GLY A 237 -1.91 -6.65 15.01
CA GLY A 237 -2.59 -6.57 13.72
C GLY A 237 -1.60 -6.51 12.55
N ALA A 238 -2.06 -6.10 11.37
CA ALA A 238 -1.19 -5.75 10.26
C ALA A 238 -1.17 -4.25 10.00
N ASP A 239 -0.04 -3.78 9.49
CA ASP A 239 0.15 -2.44 8.98
C ASP A 239 1.08 -2.46 7.75
N PRO A 240 1.19 -1.34 7.02
CA PRO A 240 2.07 -1.25 5.85
C PRO A 240 3.52 -1.57 6.19
N TYR A 241 3.99 -1.19 7.38
CA TYR A 241 5.35 -1.46 7.84
C TYR A 241 5.68 -2.96 7.86
N ALA A 242 4.84 -3.78 8.49
CA ALA A 242 5.07 -5.22 8.54
C ALA A 242 4.91 -5.89 7.16
N ILE A 243 3.92 -5.47 6.38
CA ILE A 243 3.71 -5.99 5.02
C ILE A 243 4.96 -5.75 4.17
N GLU A 244 5.52 -4.55 4.18
CA GLU A 244 6.72 -4.22 3.43
C GLU A 244 7.93 -5.04 3.88
N ARG A 245 8.14 -5.19 5.20
CA ARG A 245 9.26 -6.01 5.71
C ARG A 245 9.17 -7.46 5.24
N GLN A 246 7.97 -8.02 5.19
CA GLN A 246 7.74 -9.39 4.72
C GLN A 246 7.90 -9.51 3.20
N ARG A 247 7.49 -8.48 2.45
CA ARG A 247 7.73 -8.36 1.00
C ARG A 247 9.23 -8.31 0.69
N MET A 248 9.98 -7.50 1.43
CA MET A 248 11.44 -7.38 1.29
C MET A 248 12.19 -8.66 1.67
N ARG A 249 11.62 -9.49 2.55
CA ARG A 249 12.13 -10.84 2.85
C ARG A 249 11.74 -11.89 1.79
N GLY A 250 10.87 -11.53 0.84
CA GLY A 250 10.36 -12.46 -0.18
C GLY A 250 9.40 -13.51 0.37
N LEU A 251 8.80 -13.29 1.55
CA LEU A 251 7.93 -14.28 2.21
C LEU A 251 6.48 -14.14 1.80
N ALA A 252 5.96 -12.91 1.77
CA ALA A 252 4.59 -12.63 1.37
C ALA A 252 4.49 -11.19 0.86
N ASP A 253 3.72 -10.99 -0.21
CA ASP A 253 3.30 -9.67 -0.67
C ASP A 253 1.79 -9.52 -0.43
N ASN A 254 1.44 -8.56 0.41
CA ASN A 254 0.06 -8.22 0.73
C ASN A 254 -0.22 -6.72 0.56
N CYS A 255 0.60 -5.99 -0.21
CA CYS A 255 0.46 -4.55 -0.39
C CYS A 255 -0.90 -4.16 -1.01
N HIS A 256 -1.40 -5.00 -1.92
CA HIS A 256 -2.72 -4.83 -2.54
C HIS A 256 -3.89 -4.78 -1.53
N SER A 257 -3.75 -5.42 -0.36
CA SER A 257 -4.79 -5.39 0.69
C SER A 257 -5.00 -3.99 1.28
N LEU A 258 -3.96 -3.15 1.30
CA LEU A 258 -4.04 -1.76 1.77
C LEU A 258 -4.96 -0.95 0.86
N ILE A 259 -4.78 -1.12 -0.45
CA ILE A 259 -5.57 -0.45 -1.49
C ILE A 259 -7.03 -0.93 -1.43
N LYS A 260 -7.27 -2.25 -1.35
CA LYS A 260 -8.61 -2.83 -1.14
C LYS A 260 -9.30 -2.20 0.08
N LYS A 261 -8.61 -2.14 1.22
CA LYS A 261 -9.15 -1.59 2.47
C LYS A 261 -9.48 -0.10 2.37
N LYS A 262 -8.67 0.68 1.65
CA LYS A 262 -8.93 2.11 1.38
C LYS A 262 -10.23 2.27 0.59
N VAL A 263 -10.40 1.52 -0.50
CA VAL A 263 -11.62 1.59 -1.33
C VAL A 263 -12.87 1.16 -0.58
N VAL A 264 -12.81 0.08 0.20
CA VAL A 264 -13.96 -0.38 1.00
C VAL A 264 -14.38 0.67 2.03
N ARG A 265 -13.41 1.34 2.67
CA ARG A 265 -13.69 2.32 3.72
C ARG A 265 -14.14 3.68 3.16
N SER A 266 -13.52 4.12 2.07
CA SER A 266 -13.73 5.45 1.49
C SER A 266 -13.43 5.40 -0.01
N PRO A 267 -14.40 4.95 -0.82
CA PRO A 267 -14.21 4.85 -2.26
C PRO A 267 -14.13 6.27 -2.85
N PRO A 268 -13.08 6.63 -3.61
CA PRO A 268 -12.93 7.99 -4.13
C PRO A 268 -13.81 8.23 -5.37
N SER A 269 -14.38 7.19 -5.97
CA SER A 269 -15.34 7.29 -7.06
C SER A 269 -16.36 6.15 -7.06
N LYS A 270 -17.48 6.35 -7.76
CA LYS A 270 -18.49 5.30 -7.95
C LYS A 270 -17.93 4.11 -8.73
N LEU A 271 -17.05 4.33 -9.71
CA LEU A 271 -16.41 3.25 -10.46
C LEU A 271 -15.60 2.35 -9.53
N LEU A 272 -14.77 2.92 -8.65
CA LEU A 272 -13.94 2.17 -7.71
C LEU A 272 -14.77 1.38 -6.69
N SER A 273 -15.92 1.91 -6.26
CA SER A 273 -16.83 1.20 -5.35
C SER A 273 -17.47 -0.06 -5.93
N ARG A 274 -17.46 -0.23 -7.26
CA ARG A 274 -18.09 -1.35 -7.97
C ARG A 274 -17.11 -2.42 -8.44
N LEU A 275 -15.81 -2.18 -8.29
CA LEU A 275 -14.78 -3.13 -8.74
C LEU A 275 -14.88 -4.46 -7.96
N PRO A 276 -14.61 -5.60 -8.63
CA PRO A 276 -14.56 -6.91 -7.97
C PRO A 276 -13.26 -7.03 -7.17
N LEU A 277 -13.21 -6.42 -5.98
CA LEU A 277 -12.00 -6.35 -5.15
C LEU A 277 -11.45 -7.73 -4.72
N GLU A 278 -12.25 -8.79 -4.78
CA GLU A 278 -11.80 -10.16 -4.49
C GLU A 278 -10.95 -10.80 -5.59
N GLU A 279 -10.98 -10.25 -6.81
CA GLU A 279 -10.08 -10.68 -7.89
C GLU A 279 -8.67 -10.10 -7.72
N VAL A 280 -8.55 -8.97 -7.00
CA VAL A 280 -7.31 -8.21 -6.84
C VAL A 280 -6.31 -9.00 -6.02
N SER A 281 -5.17 -9.30 -6.63
CA SER A 281 -4.12 -10.16 -6.07
C SER A 281 -2.73 -9.54 -6.15
N THR A 282 -2.57 -8.45 -6.91
CA THR A 282 -1.33 -7.70 -7.06
C THR A 282 -1.60 -6.21 -6.91
N TRP A 283 -0.55 -5.41 -6.98
CA TRP A 283 -0.61 -3.96 -6.87
C TRP A 283 -0.01 -3.33 -8.13
N LEU A 284 -0.39 -2.09 -8.41
CA LEU A 284 -0.03 -1.39 -9.64
C LEU A 284 0.74 -0.12 -9.31
N SER A 285 1.99 -0.06 -9.75
CA SER A 285 2.83 1.11 -9.66
C SER A 285 2.70 1.92 -10.95
N VAL A 286 2.40 3.21 -10.79
CA VAL A 286 2.20 4.13 -11.91
C VAL A 286 3.02 5.38 -11.63
N GLY A 287 3.82 5.80 -12.60
CA GLY A 287 4.70 6.96 -12.48
C GLY A 287 4.62 7.88 -13.69
N TYR A 288 4.60 9.19 -13.45
CA TYR A 288 4.63 10.22 -14.47
C TYR A 288 5.95 10.99 -14.43
N ASP A 289 6.52 11.27 -15.59
CA ASP A 289 7.65 12.18 -15.73
C ASP A 289 7.14 13.62 -15.84
N HIS A 290 7.33 14.41 -14.80
CA HIS A 290 7.06 15.85 -14.80
C HIS A 290 8.28 16.58 -15.39
N PRO A 291 8.15 17.25 -16.56
CA PRO A 291 9.28 17.96 -17.16
C PRO A 291 9.60 19.23 -16.38
N ALA A 292 10.86 19.67 -16.46
CA ALA A 292 11.30 20.95 -15.90
C ALA A 292 10.60 22.12 -16.60
N LEU A 293 10.25 23.15 -15.85
CA LEU A 293 9.48 24.29 -16.35
C LEU A 293 9.90 25.58 -15.62
N ASP A 294 10.12 26.66 -16.38
CA ASP A 294 10.22 28.04 -15.86
C ASP A 294 9.36 28.95 -16.74
N ILE A 295 8.20 29.35 -16.22
CA ILE A 295 7.21 30.14 -16.96
C ILE A 295 6.58 31.22 -16.08
N LYS A 296 5.94 32.19 -16.74
CA LYS A 296 5.08 33.18 -16.10
C LYS A 296 3.66 33.09 -16.65
N VAL A 297 2.71 32.77 -15.80
CA VAL A 297 1.30 32.55 -16.17
C VAL A 297 0.38 33.05 -15.07
N CYS A 298 -0.75 33.64 -15.44
CA CYS A 298 -1.71 34.19 -14.48
C CYS A 298 -1.05 35.12 -13.44
N CYS A 299 -0.10 35.94 -13.87
CA CYS A 299 0.69 36.83 -13.01
C CYS A 299 1.55 36.15 -11.93
N GLN A 300 1.73 34.83 -11.97
CA GLN A 300 2.59 34.07 -11.09
C GLN A 300 3.79 33.51 -11.87
N LYS A 301 4.94 33.38 -11.19
CA LYS A 301 6.10 32.65 -11.72
C LYS A 301 6.00 31.21 -11.23
N VAL A 302 6.08 30.25 -12.14
CA VAL A 302 6.08 28.82 -11.84
C VAL A 302 7.44 28.28 -12.25
N GLN A 303 8.13 27.66 -11.31
CA GLN A 303 9.45 27.09 -11.55
C GLN A 303 9.59 25.76 -10.82
N HIS A 304 9.78 24.68 -11.57
CA HIS A 304 9.98 23.33 -11.03
C HIS A 304 11.05 22.60 -11.85
N GLU A 305 11.85 21.77 -11.16
CA GLU A 305 12.81 20.87 -11.81
C GLU A 305 12.11 19.63 -12.38
N ARG A 306 12.83 18.86 -13.19
CA ARG A 306 12.31 17.59 -13.71
C ARG A 306 12.19 16.61 -12.54
N GLU A 307 11.03 16.00 -12.38
CA GLU A 307 10.73 15.07 -11.29
C GLU A 307 9.91 13.89 -11.82
N ARG A 308 10.06 12.71 -11.20
CA ARG A 308 9.18 11.56 -11.45
C ARG A 308 8.18 11.44 -10.32
N ILE A 309 6.90 11.59 -10.63
CA ILE A 309 5.78 11.56 -9.69
C ILE A 309 5.19 10.15 -9.68
N MET A 310 5.36 9.43 -8.58
CA MET A 310 4.70 8.14 -8.35
C MET A 310 3.30 8.36 -7.78
N LEU A 311 2.31 7.63 -8.29
CA LEU A 311 0.96 7.70 -7.75
C LEU A 311 0.90 7.09 -6.34
N ASP A 312 0.28 7.81 -5.41
CA ASP A 312 0.05 7.38 -4.03
C ASP A 312 -1.48 7.30 -3.76
N PRO A 313 -2.15 6.19 -4.13
CA PRO A 313 -3.58 6.01 -3.86
C PRO A 313 -3.93 5.88 -2.36
N LEU A 314 -2.96 5.60 -1.47
CA LEU A 314 -3.23 5.47 -0.03
C LEU A 314 -3.21 6.85 0.67
N GLY A 315 -2.36 7.76 0.20
CA GLY A 315 -2.22 9.16 0.59
C GLY A 315 -2.95 10.13 -0.35
N ASP A 316 -2.30 11.26 -0.65
CA ASP A 316 -2.84 12.32 -1.50
C ASP A 316 -2.49 12.05 -2.97
N SER A 317 -3.41 11.41 -3.67
CA SER A 317 -3.26 11.02 -5.09
C SER A 317 -3.40 12.19 -6.10
N ILE A 318 -3.09 13.43 -5.71
CA ILE A 318 -3.26 14.61 -6.58
C ILE A 318 -2.08 14.73 -7.54
N VAL A 319 -2.38 14.80 -8.84
CA VAL A 319 -1.38 14.95 -9.90
C VAL A 319 -1.71 16.16 -10.77
N SER A 320 -0.69 16.94 -11.10
CA SER A 320 -0.82 18.03 -12.07
C SER A 320 -1.21 17.48 -13.44
N ALA A 321 -2.26 18.04 -14.06
CA ALA A 321 -2.63 17.72 -15.44
C ALA A 321 -1.52 18.02 -16.46
N PHE A 322 -0.54 18.85 -16.11
CA PHE A 322 0.65 19.09 -16.92
C PHE A 322 1.61 17.90 -16.92
N ALA A 323 1.73 17.20 -15.78
CA ALA A 323 2.59 16.01 -15.66
C ALA A 323 2.07 14.82 -16.48
N THR A 324 0.78 14.83 -16.86
CA THR A 324 0.11 13.70 -17.50
C THR A 324 0.11 13.78 -19.03
N PHE A 325 0.90 14.65 -19.67
CA PHE A 325 0.93 14.72 -21.14
C PHE A 325 1.51 13.49 -21.82
N SER A 326 2.50 12.88 -21.18
CA SER A 326 3.11 11.65 -21.67
C SER A 326 2.46 10.45 -20.99
N PRO A 327 2.36 9.29 -21.67
CA PRO A 327 1.92 8.06 -21.04
C PRO A 327 2.76 7.78 -19.78
N PRO A 328 2.14 7.28 -18.69
CA PRO A 328 2.89 6.95 -17.49
C PRO A 328 3.69 5.67 -17.68
N SER A 329 4.77 5.55 -16.90
CA SER A 329 5.42 4.27 -16.67
C SER A 329 4.53 3.36 -15.82
N ILE A 330 4.43 2.07 -16.16
CA ILE A 330 3.60 1.11 -15.45
C ILE A 330 4.38 -0.14 -15.11
N SER A 331 4.30 -0.56 -13.85
CA SER A 331 4.82 -1.84 -13.38
C SER A 331 3.91 -2.49 -12.36
N SER A 332 4.02 -3.82 -12.26
CA SER A 332 3.32 -4.62 -11.27
C SER A 332 4.18 -5.82 -10.91
N LEU A 333 4.57 -5.89 -9.64
CA LEU A 333 5.37 -6.99 -9.12
C LEU A 333 4.47 -7.98 -8.38
N LYS A 334 4.52 -9.25 -8.80
CA LYS A 334 3.93 -10.38 -8.08
C LYS A 334 5.07 -11.18 -7.46
N VAL A 335 5.21 -11.15 -6.13
CA VAL A 335 6.13 -12.06 -5.44
C VAL A 335 5.49 -13.45 -5.44
N PRO A 336 6.05 -14.46 -6.15
CA PRO A 336 5.50 -15.80 -6.12
C PRO A 336 5.59 -16.36 -4.69
N GLN A 337 4.46 -16.82 -4.17
CA GLN A 337 4.35 -17.39 -2.83
C GLN A 337 4.80 -18.86 -2.84
N THR A 338 6.05 -19.12 -3.21
CA THR A 338 6.67 -20.43 -3.00
C THR A 338 7.38 -20.41 -1.66
N ALA A 339 6.97 -21.31 -0.76
CA ALA A 339 7.66 -21.52 0.51
C ALA A 339 9.15 -21.81 0.22
N TYR A 340 10.02 -20.97 0.78
CA TYR A 340 11.48 -21.04 0.69
C TYR A 340 12.07 -20.83 -0.71
N THR A 341 12.47 -19.60 -1.05
CA THR A 341 13.64 -19.37 -1.93
C THR A 341 14.12 -17.91 -1.90
N ASN A 342 15.45 -17.74 -1.86
CA ASN A 342 16.16 -16.47 -1.80
C ASN A 342 15.81 -15.53 -2.98
N TYR A 343 15.29 -14.34 -2.63
CA TYR A 343 14.87 -13.23 -3.52
C TYR A 343 15.85 -12.91 -4.67
N HIS A 344 17.15 -13.02 -4.44
CA HIS A 344 18.16 -12.55 -5.41
C HIS A 344 18.38 -13.45 -6.64
N ARG A 345 17.90 -14.71 -6.66
CA ARG A 345 18.06 -15.58 -7.84
C ARG A 345 16.75 -15.91 -8.56
N THR A 346 15.61 -15.95 -7.85
CA THR A 346 14.35 -16.46 -8.42
C THR A 346 13.50 -15.41 -9.14
N ALA A 347 13.58 -14.12 -8.80
CA ALA A 347 12.78 -13.10 -9.50
C ALA A 347 13.08 -13.05 -11.02
N ARG A 348 14.32 -13.38 -11.44
CA ARG A 348 14.67 -13.45 -12.87
C ARG A 348 14.35 -14.79 -13.52
N THR A 349 14.49 -15.93 -12.81
CA THR A 349 14.28 -17.26 -13.41
C THR A 349 12.83 -17.76 -13.34
N PHE A 350 12.01 -17.29 -12.38
CA PHE A 350 10.61 -17.72 -12.25
C PHE A 350 9.63 -16.87 -13.07
N VAL A 351 9.97 -15.60 -13.36
CA VAL A 351 9.18 -14.74 -14.25
C VAL A 351 9.21 -15.25 -15.70
N ALA A 352 10.25 -15.99 -16.08
CA ALA A 352 10.34 -16.66 -17.36
C ALA A 352 9.36 -17.85 -17.55
N LEU A 353 8.62 -18.25 -16.50
CA LEU A 353 7.69 -19.41 -16.53
C LEU A 353 6.20 -19.02 -16.47
N MET A 354 5.86 -17.73 -16.38
CA MET A 354 4.47 -17.26 -16.33
C MET A 354 4.10 -16.57 -17.65
N ASP A 355 3.51 -17.34 -18.58
CA ASP A 355 2.94 -16.83 -19.84
C ASP A 355 1.58 -16.13 -19.62
N GLU A 356 1.44 -15.40 -18.50
CA GLU A 356 0.23 -14.61 -18.25
C GLU A 356 0.30 -13.30 -19.06
N LEU A 357 -0.82 -13.01 -19.74
CA LEU A 357 -1.02 -11.79 -20.51
C LEU A 357 -1.92 -10.82 -19.75
N TYR A 358 -1.67 -9.53 -19.94
CA TYR A 358 -2.37 -8.46 -19.24
C TYR A 358 -2.88 -7.37 -20.18
N THR A 359 -3.98 -6.73 -19.77
CA THR A 359 -4.51 -5.49 -20.33
C THR A 359 -4.38 -4.37 -19.31
N VAL A 360 -3.86 -3.22 -19.73
CA VAL A 360 -3.90 -1.98 -18.96
C VAL A 360 -4.99 -1.08 -19.55
N LEU A 361 -5.83 -0.52 -18.67
CA LEU A 361 -6.81 0.50 -18.99
C LEU A 361 -6.59 1.76 -18.15
N LEU A 362 -6.75 2.93 -18.76
CA LEU A 362 -6.95 4.20 -18.07
C LEU A 362 -8.36 4.71 -18.35
N LEU A 363 -9.14 4.91 -17.28
CA LEU A 363 -10.53 5.36 -17.35
C LEU A 363 -10.72 6.66 -16.57
N ASP A 364 -11.56 7.54 -17.11
CA ASP A 364 -12.19 8.59 -16.32
C ASP A 364 -13.18 7.94 -15.34
N ALA A 365 -12.96 8.12 -14.04
CA ALA A 365 -13.74 7.44 -13.02
C ALA A 365 -15.12 8.07 -12.78
N HIS A 366 -15.37 9.25 -13.36
CA HIS A 366 -16.65 9.93 -13.32
C HIS A 366 -17.53 9.54 -14.51
N THR A 367 -16.97 9.57 -15.73
CA THR A 367 -17.72 9.36 -16.97
C THR A 367 -17.63 7.93 -17.52
N GLY A 368 -16.60 7.17 -17.12
CA GLY A 368 -16.30 5.85 -17.70
C GLY A 368 -15.54 5.91 -19.03
N LYS A 369 -15.21 7.12 -19.52
CA LYS A 369 -14.50 7.35 -20.79
C LYS A 369 -13.14 6.65 -20.81
N LEU A 370 -12.83 6.01 -21.94
CA LEU A 370 -11.54 5.36 -22.17
C LEU A 370 -10.46 6.36 -22.62
N HIS A 371 -9.43 6.50 -21.80
CA HIS A 371 -8.27 7.36 -22.08
C HIS A 371 -7.10 6.59 -22.70
N TRP A 372 -6.88 5.33 -22.31
CA TRP A 372 -5.78 4.52 -22.82
C TRP A 372 -6.07 3.03 -22.66
N MET A 373 -5.68 2.22 -23.65
CA MET A 373 -5.78 0.77 -23.61
C MET A 373 -4.59 0.12 -24.31
N VAL A 374 -3.91 -0.76 -23.58
CA VAL A 374 -2.85 -1.62 -24.08
C VAL A 374 -3.18 -3.05 -23.72
N VAL A 375 -3.12 -3.96 -24.69
CA VAL A 375 -3.40 -5.40 -24.52
C VAL A 375 -2.15 -6.22 -24.81
N ASP A 376 -2.17 -7.49 -24.40
CA ASP A 376 -1.12 -8.48 -24.69
C ASP A 376 0.22 -8.12 -24.04
N LEU A 377 0.18 -7.48 -22.87
CA LEU A 377 1.36 -7.23 -22.05
C LEU A 377 1.79 -8.53 -21.37
N MET A 378 3.05 -8.92 -21.55
CA MET A 378 3.57 -10.10 -20.85
C MET A 378 3.92 -9.75 -19.41
N THR A 379 3.92 -10.76 -18.53
CA THR A 379 4.37 -10.59 -17.14
C THR A 379 5.78 -9.98 -17.04
N ALA A 380 6.67 -10.32 -17.98
CA ALA A 380 8.02 -9.76 -18.04
C ALA A 380 8.05 -8.25 -18.33
N ASP A 381 7.09 -7.74 -19.12
CA ASP A 381 6.99 -6.31 -19.44
C ASP A 381 6.62 -5.48 -18.20
N LEU A 382 5.84 -6.06 -17.28
CA LEU A 382 5.37 -5.41 -16.06
C LEU A 382 6.43 -5.35 -14.94
N LEU A 383 7.62 -5.91 -15.13
CA LEU A 383 8.69 -5.89 -14.12
C LEU A 383 9.38 -4.53 -13.96
N ASP A 384 9.38 -3.71 -14.99
CA ASP A 384 10.13 -2.43 -14.98
C ASP A 384 9.26 -1.30 -15.54
N ASP A 385 9.06 -1.28 -16.86
CA ASP A 385 8.14 -0.34 -17.50
C ASP A 385 7.45 -0.95 -18.73
N ALA A 386 6.14 -1.10 -18.63
CA ALA A 386 5.28 -1.59 -19.70
C ALA A 386 4.75 -0.48 -20.63
N SER A 387 5.11 0.79 -20.43
CA SER A 387 4.55 1.95 -21.15
C SER A 387 4.65 1.86 -22.67
N GLU A 388 5.74 1.28 -23.19
CA GLU A 388 6.02 1.10 -24.63
C GLU A 388 5.90 -0.35 -25.10
N LYS A 389 5.29 -1.23 -24.30
CA LYS A 389 5.16 -2.67 -24.57
C LYS A 389 3.73 -3.05 -24.96
N GLY A 390 3.55 -4.26 -25.48
CA GLY A 390 2.25 -4.79 -25.88
C GLY A 390 1.64 -4.11 -27.11
N ASN A 391 0.33 -4.32 -27.29
CA ASN A 391 -0.45 -3.84 -28.44
C ASN A 391 -1.38 -2.70 -27.99
N THR A 392 -1.09 -1.47 -28.41
CA THR A 392 -1.97 -0.31 -28.11
C THR A 392 -3.25 -0.39 -28.94
N LYS A 393 -4.40 -0.51 -28.26
CA LYS A 393 -5.74 -0.51 -28.89
C LYS A 393 -6.44 0.83 -28.79
N ALA A 394 -6.17 1.60 -27.74
CA ALA A 394 -6.60 2.99 -27.65
C ALA A 394 -5.38 3.81 -27.24
N SER A 395 -4.91 4.69 -28.13
CA SER A 395 -3.81 5.61 -27.85
C SER A 395 -4.09 6.50 -26.64
N TYR A 396 -3.02 6.89 -25.96
CA TYR A 396 -3.08 7.66 -24.73
C TYR A 396 -3.68 9.07 -24.95
N ILE A 397 -4.73 9.38 -24.21
CA ILE A 397 -5.28 10.72 -24.08
C ILE A 397 -5.00 11.21 -22.67
N HIS A 398 -4.26 12.31 -22.57
CA HIS A 398 -3.86 12.85 -21.27
C HIS A 398 -5.11 13.09 -20.38
N PRO A 399 -5.13 12.56 -19.15
CA PRO A 399 -6.19 12.75 -18.19
C PRO A 399 -6.10 14.18 -17.64
N ALA A 400 -6.92 15.07 -18.18
CA ALA A 400 -7.05 16.45 -17.71
C ALA A 400 -8.53 16.77 -17.40
N PRO A 401 -8.80 17.52 -16.32
CA PRO A 401 -10.15 17.95 -16.01
C PRO A 401 -10.66 18.98 -17.01
N ALA A 402 -11.95 18.89 -17.38
CA ALA A 402 -12.57 19.88 -18.26
C ALA A 402 -12.82 21.24 -17.58
N ASP A 403 -12.91 21.24 -16.25
CA ASP A 403 -13.14 22.43 -15.42
C ASP A 403 -11.90 22.76 -14.57
N PRO A 404 -11.31 23.95 -14.72
CA PRO A 404 -10.18 24.39 -13.90
C PRO A 404 -10.45 24.43 -12.39
N ALA A 405 -11.71 24.53 -11.96
CA ALA A 405 -12.06 24.63 -10.54
C ALA A 405 -12.07 23.27 -9.81
N HIS A 406 -12.05 22.15 -10.53
CA HIS A 406 -12.26 20.82 -9.94
C HIS A 406 -11.23 19.81 -10.43
N CYS A 407 -10.74 18.98 -9.51
CA CYS A 407 -9.91 17.83 -9.85
C CYS A 407 -10.79 16.63 -10.23
N TRP A 408 -10.36 15.85 -11.22
CA TRP A 408 -11.12 14.72 -11.73
C TRP A 408 -10.42 13.39 -11.39
N PRO A 409 -11.15 12.38 -10.91
CA PRO A 409 -10.59 11.08 -10.59
C PRO A 409 -10.39 10.23 -11.85
N PHE A 410 -9.20 9.65 -11.99
CA PHE A 410 -8.84 8.70 -13.05
C PHE A 410 -8.34 7.40 -12.44
N VAL A 411 -8.67 6.29 -13.09
CA VAL A 411 -8.38 4.95 -12.58
C VAL A 411 -7.59 4.16 -13.61
N PHE A 412 -6.49 3.57 -13.14
CA PHE A 412 -5.72 2.56 -13.85
C PHE A 412 -6.19 1.18 -13.42
N LEU A 413 -6.50 0.33 -14.39
CA LEU A 413 -6.89 -1.06 -14.17
C LEU A 413 -5.90 -1.97 -14.88
N LEU A 414 -5.40 -2.99 -14.18
CA LEU A 414 -4.62 -4.08 -14.74
C LEU A 414 -5.48 -5.35 -14.73
N LEU A 415 -5.73 -5.90 -15.91
CA LEU A 415 -6.61 -7.05 -16.10
C LEU A 415 -5.83 -8.24 -16.62
N ALA A 416 -5.93 -9.39 -15.96
CA ALA A 416 -5.39 -10.64 -16.46
C ALA A 416 -6.24 -11.18 -17.62
N GLN A 417 -5.58 -11.58 -18.69
CA GLN A 417 -6.19 -12.11 -19.91
C GLN A 417 -6.14 -13.64 -19.94
N PRO A 418 -7.25 -14.32 -20.29
CA PRO A 418 -7.25 -15.77 -20.51
C PRO A 418 -6.68 -16.17 -21.89
N ARG A 419 -6.61 -15.22 -22.82
CA ARG A 419 -6.13 -15.41 -24.21
C ARG A 419 -5.66 -14.06 -24.79
N PRO A 420 -4.78 -14.07 -25.81
CA PRO A 420 -4.38 -12.86 -26.51
C PRO A 420 -5.59 -12.10 -27.09
N LEU A 421 -5.55 -10.78 -27.02
CA LEU A 421 -6.57 -9.84 -27.48
C LEU A 421 -6.11 -8.96 -28.66
N HIS A 422 -5.01 -9.33 -29.33
CA HIS A 422 -4.53 -8.64 -30.54
C HIS A 422 -5.59 -8.51 -31.65
N SER A 423 -6.61 -9.38 -31.67
CA SER A 423 -7.68 -9.37 -32.66
C SER A 423 -8.80 -8.37 -32.37
N ILE A 424 -8.83 -7.71 -31.21
CA ILE A 424 -9.83 -6.67 -30.92
C ILE A 424 -9.57 -5.45 -31.81
N ASP A 425 -10.63 -4.83 -32.32
CA ASP A 425 -10.53 -3.61 -33.12
C ASP A 425 -9.87 -2.47 -32.33
N SER A 426 -9.08 -1.66 -33.04
CA SER A 426 -8.47 -0.49 -32.42
C SER A 426 -9.50 0.63 -32.34
N PHE A 427 -9.48 1.36 -31.23
CA PHE A 427 -10.25 2.57 -31.05
C PHE A 427 -9.62 3.72 -31.85
N CYS A 428 -10.40 4.75 -32.08
CA CYS A 428 -9.95 6.02 -32.64
C CYS A 428 -8.69 6.59 -31.92
N ILE A 429 -7.83 7.30 -32.66
CA ILE A 429 -6.54 7.83 -32.16
C ILE A 429 -6.73 8.98 -31.14
N ASN A 430 -7.83 9.71 -31.23
CA ASN A 430 -8.13 10.86 -30.37
C ASN A 430 -9.49 10.67 -29.68
N GLU A 431 -10.11 11.75 -29.23
CA GLU A 431 -11.47 11.70 -28.71
C GLU A 431 -12.47 11.28 -29.80
N CYS A 432 -13.33 10.32 -29.48
CA CYS A 432 -14.45 9.90 -30.32
C CYS A 432 -15.59 9.30 -29.49
N GLU A 433 -16.75 9.08 -30.12
CA GLU A 433 -17.92 8.52 -29.44
C GLU A 433 -17.69 7.13 -28.86
N GLU A 434 -16.90 6.27 -29.53
CA GLU A 434 -16.64 4.90 -29.07
C GLU A 434 -15.95 4.89 -27.69
N ARG A 435 -14.98 5.79 -27.49
CA ARG A 435 -14.29 5.93 -26.20
C ARG A 435 -15.22 6.47 -25.10
N ASN A 436 -16.16 7.35 -25.46
CA ASN A 436 -17.15 7.90 -24.52
C ASN A 436 -18.23 6.88 -24.14
N ARG A 437 -18.51 5.91 -25.02
CA ARG A 437 -19.46 4.81 -24.78
C ARG A 437 -18.79 3.55 -24.22
N PHE A 438 -17.48 3.59 -23.95
CA PHE A 438 -16.76 2.43 -23.42
C PHE A 438 -17.36 1.96 -22.10
N ASN A 439 -17.67 0.67 -22.01
CA ASN A 439 -18.20 0.04 -20.82
C ASN A 439 -17.21 -1.00 -20.31
N PHE A 440 -16.58 -0.69 -19.18
CA PHE A 440 -15.59 -1.56 -18.54
C PHE A 440 -16.14 -2.96 -18.20
N GLU A 441 -17.33 -3.04 -17.61
CA GLU A 441 -17.90 -4.32 -17.16
C GLU A 441 -18.21 -5.23 -18.34
N GLU A 442 -18.77 -4.66 -19.40
CA GLU A 442 -19.06 -5.37 -20.65
C GLU A 442 -17.77 -5.84 -21.33
N PHE A 443 -16.76 -4.96 -21.43
CA PHE A 443 -15.46 -5.32 -22.00
C PHE A 443 -14.78 -6.44 -21.20
N LYS A 444 -14.82 -6.37 -19.86
CA LYS A 444 -14.29 -7.40 -18.97
C LYS A 444 -15.00 -8.74 -19.19
N GLN A 445 -16.34 -8.72 -19.23
CA GLN A 445 -17.15 -9.92 -19.38
C GLN A 445 -16.97 -10.59 -20.76
N LEU A 446 -17.03 -9.82 -21.85
CA LEU A 446 -16.90 -10.35 -23.22
C LEU A 446 -15.54 -11.01 -23.48
N ASN A 447 -14.50 -10.51 -22.83
CA ASN A 447 -13.13 -11.01 -23.01
C ASN A 447 -12.67 -11.96 -21.88
N GLY A 448 -13.54 -12.27 -20.92
CA GLY A 448 -13.23 -13.16 -19.79
C GLY A 448 -12.11 -12.65 -18.90
N LEU A 449 -11.97 -11.33 -18.77
CA LEU A 449 -10.89 -10.68 -18.03
C LEU A 449 -11.11 -10.71 -16.53
N ARG A 450 -10.02 -10.72 -15.77
CA ARG A 450 -10.03 -10.65 -14.30
C ARG A 450 -9.22 -9.47 -13.81
N LEU A 451 -9.76 -8.72 -12.85
CA LEU A 451 -9.06 -7.58 -12.26
C LEU A 451 -7.89 -8.07 -11.40
N SER A 452 -6.66 -7.79 -11.81
CA SER A 452 -5.45 -8.20 -11.08
C SER A 452 -4.97 -7.14 -10.09
N ALA A 453 -4.93 -5.87 -10.54
CA ALA A 453 -4.52 -4.71 -9.76
C ALA A 453 -5.21 -3.45 -10.26
N PHE A 454 -5.17 -2.41 -9.44
CA PHE A 454 -5.63 -1.08 -9.83
C PHE A 454 -4.89 0.00 -9.03
N SER A 455 -4.86 1.20 -9.59
CA SER A 455 -4.36 2.42 -8.95
C SER A 455 -5.23 3.61 -9.42
N TRP A 456 -5.18 4.74 -8.73
CA TRP A 456 -5.94 5.92 -9.13
C TRP A 456 -5.21 7.21 -8.79
N MET A 457 -5.67 8.28 -9.41
CA MET A 457 -5.23 9.64 -9.12
C MET A 457 -6.38 10.63 -9.28
N ASN A 458 -6.23 11.79 -8.67
CA ASN A 458 -7.02 12.97 -8.97
C ASN A 458 -6.15 13.91 -9.81
N SER A 459 -6.48 14.06 -11.10
CA SER A 459 -5.80 15.06 -11.92
C SER A 459 -6.43 16.43 -11.68
N CYS A 460 -5.61 17.41 -11.32
CA CYS A 460 -6.03 18.78 -11.10
C CYS A 460 -5.49 19.72 -12.18
N TYR A 461 -6.27 20.76 -12.47
CA TYR A 461 -5.80 21.90 -13.24
C TYR A 461 -4.81 22.69 -12.37
N ASP A 462 -3.59 22.88 -12.85
CA ASP A 462 -2.57 23.69 -12.19
C ASP A 462 -2.13 24.85 -13.09
N LEU A 463 -1.24 25.70 -12.57
CA LEU A 463 -0.74 26.85 -13.32
C LEU A 463 0.09 26.41 -14.55
N SER A 464 0.83 25.31 -14.44
CA SER A 464 1.60 24.74 -15.56
C SER A 464 0.69 24.32 -16.71
N PHE A 465 -0.41 23.64 -16.40
CA PHE A 465 -1.41 23.23 -17.39
C PHE A 465 -2.20 24.43 -17.93
N ALA A 466 -2.52 25.42 -17.08
CA ALA A 466 -3.12 26.68 -17.52
C ALA A 466 -2.26 27.38 -18.58
N HIS A 467 -0.95 27.44 -18.38
CA HIS A 467 -0.04 28.00 -19.38
C HIS A 467 -0.11 27.26 -20.71
N TYR A 468 -0.14 25.91 -20.67
CA TYR A 468 -0.28 25.10 -21.86
C TYR A 468 -1.58 25.41 -22.62
N VAL A 469 -2.73 25.45 -21.93
CA VAL A 469 -4.03 25.72 -22.56
C VAL A 469 -4.06 27.10 -23.20
N LEU A 470 -3.60 28.12 -22.48
CA LEU A 470 -3.54 29.49 -23.00
C LEU A 470 -2.56 29.63 -24.17
N SER A 471 -1.41 28.96 -24.13
CA SER A 471 -0.42 28.97 -25.20
C SER A 471 -0.94 28.29 -26.46
N ARG A 472 -1.61 27.13 -26.33
CA ARG A 472 -2.21 26.41 -27.46
C ARG A 472 -3.30 27.22 -28.13
N GLN A 473 -4.11 27.94 -27.36
CA GLN A 473 -5.14 28.82 -27.88
C GLN A 473 -4.55 30.07 -28.56
N ALA A 474 -3.48 30.64 -28.02
CA ALA A 474 -2.76 31.73 -28.68
C ALA A 474 -2.16 31.29 -30.03
N LEU A 475 -1.60 30.07 -30.10
CA LEU A 475 -1.06 29.49 -31.34
C LEU A 475 -2.15 29.20 -32.37
N SER A 476 -3.32 28.69 -31.96
CA SER A 476 -4.43 28.45 -32.89
C SER A 476 -4.95 29.76 -33.49
N ILE A 477 -5.00 30.84 -32.70
CA ILE A 477 -5.34 32.18 -33.18
C ILE A 477 -4.28 32.68 -34.17
N SER A 478 -2.99 32.52 -33.86
CA SER A 478 -1.90 32.91 -34.76
C SER A 478 -2.00 32.19 -36.11
N ASN A 479 -2.27 30.88 -36.12
CA ASN A 479 -2.46 30.13 -37.36
C ASN A 479 -3.73 30.54 -38.11
N ALA A 480 -4.83 30.85 -37.40
CA ALA A 480 -6.06 31.35 -38.00
C ALA A 480 -5.92 32.78 -38.57
N THR A 481 -4.98 33.59 -38.04
CA THR A 481 -4.76 34.96 -38.54
C THR A 481 -4.26 35.02 -39.98
N PHE A 482 -3.68 33.93 -40.50
CA PHE A 482 -3.29 33.82 -41.92
C PHE A 482 -4.48 33.56 -42.87
N ALA A 483 -5.67 33.21 -42.36
CA ALA A 483 -6.80 32.75 -43.19
C ALA A 483 -8.10 33.60 -43.13
N GLN A 484 -8.26 34.57 -42.21
CA GLN A 484 -9.57 35.26 -42.03
C GLN A 484 -9.54 36.79 -41.75
N GLU A 485 -10.64 37.44 -42.14
CA GLU A 485 -10.94 38.89 -42.07
C GLU A 485 -10.95 39.50 -40.65
N ARG A 486 -10.75 40.82 -40.57
CA ARG A 486 -10.64 41.65 -39.35
C ARG A 486 -11.74 41.43 -38.29
N ASN A 487 -12.96 41.07 -38.68
CA ASN A 487 -14.08 40.86 -37.74
C ASN A 487 -13.99 39.51 -36.99
N ALA A 488 -13.51 38.47 -37.66
CA ALA A 488 -13.23 37.18 -37.02
C ALA A 488 -12.11 37.33 -35.95
N ARG A 489 -11.11 38.18 -36.22
CA ARG A 489 -10.01 38.48 -35.27
C ARG A 489 -10.49 39.14 -33.97
N ARG A 490 -11.45 40.07 -34.04
CA ARG A 490 -12.01 40.72 -32.83
C ARG A 490 -12.81 39.74 -31.98
N SER A 491 -13.56 38.85 -32.62
CA SER A 491 -14.32 37.80 -31.93
C SER A 491 -13.39 36.79 -31.24
N LEU A 492 -12.36 36.32 -31.96
CA LEU A 492 -11.34 35.39 -31.42
C LEU A 492 -10.57 35.99 -30.22
N ASN A 493 -10.14 37.25 -30.32
CA ASN A 493 -9.42 37.92 -29.23
C ASN A 493 -10.29 38.10 -27.98
N LYS A 494 -11.61 38.34 -28.16
CA LYS A 494 -12.56 38.44 -27.05
C LYS A 494 -12.79 37.06 -26.39
N ALA A 495 -12.83 35.99 -27.18
CA ALA A 495 -12.91 34.61 -26.68
C ALA A 495 -11.66 34.23 -25.86
N LEU A 496 -10.46 34.54 -26.37
CA LEU A 496 -9.19 34.32 -25.65
C LEU A 496 -9.13 35.07 -24.31
N GLN A 497 -9.60 36.32 -24.28
CA GLN A 497 -9.69 37.09 -23.04
C GLN A 497 -10.66 36.48 -22.04
N GLY A 498 -11.81 35.98 -22.50
CA GLY A 498 -12.78 35.29 -21.65
C GLY A 498 -12.23 33.98 -21.07
N GLU A 499 -11.50 33.21 -21.86
CA GLU A 499 -10.91 31.93 -21.43
C GLU A 499 -9.69 32.14 -20.52
N SER A 500 -8.82 33.10 -20.83
CA SER A 500 -7.73 33.52 -19.93
C SER A 500 -8.25 33.99 -18.58
N GLN A 501 -9.33 34.77 -18.58
CA GLN A 501 -9.96 35.22 -17.34
C GLN A 501 -10.56 34.03 -16.56
N ARG A 502 -11.29 33.12 -17.21
CA ARG A 502 -11.84 31.93 -16.57
C ARG A 502 -10.76 31.03 -15.96
N VAL A 503 -9.70 30.73 -16.72
CA VAL A 503 -8.60 29.86 -16.26
C VAL A 503 -7.83 30.51 -15.10
N CYS A 504 -7.47 31.79 -15.21
CA CYS A 504 -6.71 32.46 -14.16
C CYS A 504 -7.56 32.81 -12.91
N GLN A 505 -8.88 32.94 -13.04
CA GLN A 505 -9.78 33.12 -11.89
C GLN A 505 -9.80 31.91 -10.95
N ALA A 506 -9.60 30.69 -11.47
CA ALA A 506 -9.51 29.48 -10.66
C ALA A 506 -8.32 29.49 -9.67
N PHE A 507 -7.31 30.34 -9.94
CA PHE A 507 -6.09 30.46 -9.12
C PHE A 507 -6.03 31.75 -8.29
N SER A 508 -7.21 32.33 -7.98
CA SER A 508 -7.35 33.52 -7.10
C SER A 508 -6.61 34.77 -7.58
N VAL A 509 -6.44 34.95 -8.90
CA VAL A 509 -5.81 36.16 -9.45
C VAL A 509 -6.88 37.25 -9.62
N SER A 510 -6.64 38.43 -9.05
CA SER A 510 -7.60 39.55 -9.02
C SER A 510 -8.18 39.86 -10.41
N PRO A 511 -9.51 40.07 -10.55
CA PRO A 511 -10.17 40.29 -11.84
C PRO A 511 -9.79 41.61 -12.54
N THR A 512 -9.00 42.47 -11.89
CA THR A 512 -8.62 43.80 -12.40
C THR A 512 -7.21 43.88 -13.00
N GLN A 513 -6.38 42.84 -12.89
CA GLN A 513 -5.04 42.83 -13.49
C GLN A 513 -5.04 42.16 -14.86
N LYS A 514 -4.75 42.96 -15.91
CA LYS A 514 -4.43 42.45 -17.25
C LYS A 514 -3.09 41.72 -17.20
N CYS A 515 -3.10 40.43 -16.94
CA CYS A 515 -1.89 39.61 -17.02
C CYS A 515 -1.52 39.40 -18.50
N SER A 516 -0.36 39.90 -18.93
CA SER A 516 0.20 39.56 -20.24
C SER A 516 0.80 38.14 -20.18
N ILE A 517 0.37 37.28 -21.10
CA ILE A 517 1.03 36.00 -21.38
C ILE A 517 2.35 36.34 -22.10
N SER A 518 3.50 36.08 -21.49
CA SER A 518 4.76 36.10 -22.24
C SER A 518 4.83 34.81 -23.04
N LEU A 519 4.55 34.88 -24.35
CA LEU A 519 4.85 33.81 -25.28
C LEU A 519 6.37 33.68 -25.40
N THR A 520 6.99 32.97 -24.46
CA THR A 520 8.30 32.38 -24.72
C THR A 520 8.06 31.18 -25.62
N SER A 521 8.60 31.23 -26.83
CA SER A 521 8.56 30.15 -27.80
C SER A 521 8.92 28.82 -27.13
N LEU A 522 8.02 27.84 -27.17
CA LEU A 522 8.37 26.43 -27.05
C LEU A 522 9.32 26.12 -28.22
N THR A 523 10.62 26.34 -28.02
CA THR A 523 11.63 25.70 -28.86
C THR A 523 11.59 24.23 -28.51
N THR A 524 10.82 23.48 -29.28
CA THR A 524 10.99 22.04 -29.41
C THR A 524 12.39 21.78 -29.93
N THR A 525 13.37 21.60 -29.03
CA THR A 525 14.64 20.99 -29.40
C THR A 525 14.39 19.49 -29.60
N PHE A 526 13.79 19.15 -30.73
CA PHE A 526 14.05 17.85 -31.35
C PHE A 526 15.53 17.85 -31.78
N PRO A 527 16.34 16.85 -31.42
CA PRO A 527 17.68 16.72 -31.97
C PRO A 527 17.53 16.32 -33.44
N ILE A 528 17.59 17.29 -34.35
CA ILE A 528 17.68 17.01 -35.77
C ILE A 528 19.07 16.45 -36.05
N PHE A 529 19.13 15.14 -36.25
CA PHE A 529 20.26 14.34 -36.72
C PHE A 529 20.73 14.69 -38.16
N SER A 530 20.64 15.95 -38.61
CA SER A 530 20.98 16.32 -40.01
C SER A 530 22.35 16.97 -40.21
N SER A 531 23.12 17.24 -39.15
CA SER A 531 24.44 17.88 -39.27
C SER A 531 25.62 16.93 -39.46
N ILE A 532 25.42 15.60 -39.40
CA ILE A 532 26.50 14.61 -39.60
C ILE A 532 26.59 14.14 -41.06
N LEU A 533 25.52 14.27 -41.86
CA LEU A 533 25.53 13.79 -43.26
C LEU A 533 26.28 14.72 -44.22
N ILE A 534 26.40 16.02 -43.91
CA ILE A 534 27.07 17.00 -44.77
C ILE A 534 28.60 16.94 -44.59
N SER A 535 29.08 16.56 -43.40
CA SER A 535 30.52 16.40 -43.13
C SER A 535 31.09 15.09 -43.71
N ILE A 536 30.27 14.06 -43.89
CA ILE A 536 30.69 12.79 -44.52
C ILE A 536 30.69 12.89 -46.05
N LEU A 537 29.80 13.69 -46.65
CA LEU A 537 29.82 13.93 -48.10
C LEU A 537 31.02 14.78 -48.56
N PHE A 538 31.51 15.69 -47.71
CA PHE A 538 32.71 16.48 -48.02
C PHE A 538 34.02 15.68 -47.87
N LEU A 539 34.05 14.64 -47.04
CA LEU A 539 35.22 13.76 -46.92
C LEU A 539 35.36 12.74 -48.07
N TYR A 540 34.25 12.39 -48.73
CA TYR A 540 34.26 11.46 -49.89
C TYR A 540 34.56 12.15 -51.24
N LEU A 541 34.57 13.48 -51.30
CA LEU A 541 34.93 14.26 -52.49
C LEU A 541 36.39 14.73 -52.49
N LEU A 542 37.17 14.35 -51.46
CA LEU A 542 38.59 14.71 -51.29
C LEU A 542 39.52 13.48 -51.13
N PHE A 543 39.06 12.28 -51.49
CA PHE A 543 39.88 11.08 -51.67
C PHE A 543 39.61 10.39 -53.00
#